data_AF-A0A0R3Q977-F1
#
_entry.id   AF-A0A0R3Q977-F1
#
_cell.length_a   1.000
_cell.length_b   1.000
_cell.length_c   1.000
_cell.angle_alpha   90.00
_cell.angle_beta   90.00
_cell.angle_gamma   90.00
#
_symmetry.space_group_name_H-M   'P 1'
#
loop_
_entity.id
_entity.type
_entity.pdbx_description
1 polymer ?
#
loop_
_entity_poly.entity_id
_entity_poly.type
_entity_poly.pdbx_seq_one_letter_code
_entity_poly.pdbx_strand_id
1 'polypeptide(L)'
;MFDYDPAREAGVPHRALPFFYGDILHVTNVADDDWWTARLVTESGEEGMEGIIPSKKRVEKKERQRRKQVNFNAGSQSLPRGMDGRRGSRSQLSFSRKFPFVKSTDKLNEFTDNELGPTEDPIMSYVAVERQQISLVPVNYPRPVIILGAMKDRINDELVLRDRDRFSSCVPHTSRPPKPNEIDGRDYHFVSKEQMQEDVRNNQFIEAGQFQDNLYGTSINSVREVAEMFLVSAKEMAKIELLITISTPNLI
;
A
#
# COMPACT_ATOMS: atom_id res chain seq x y z
N MET A 1 3.68 12.31 -1.47
CA MET A 1 2.72 11.18 -1.62
C MET A 1 1.50 11.54 -2.47
N PHE A 2 1.61 12.53 -3.36
CA PHE A 2 0.52 13.00 -4.23
C PHE A 2 1.14 13.79 -5.38
N ASP A 3 0.37 14.01 -6.45
CA ASP A 3 0.77 14.90 -7.55
C ASP A 3 0.31 16.33 -7.27
N TYR A 4 1.18 17.30 -7.54
CA TYR A 4 0.87 18.71 -7.41
C TYR A 4 1.08 19.43 -8.74
N ASP A 5 -0.03 19.92 -9.29
CA ASP A 5 -0.05 20.76 -10.49
C ASP A 5 -0.60 22.16 -10.13
N PRO A 6 0.27 23.18 -10.05
CA PRO A 6 -0.09 24.57 -9.80
C PRO A 6 -1.17 25.11 -10.75
N ALA A 7 -1.25 24.63 -12.00
CA ALA A 7 -2.18 25.16 -12.99
C ALA A 7 -3.65 24.80 -12.68
N ARG A 8 -3.88 23.84 -11.80
CA ARG A 8 -5.23 23.38 -11.41
C ARG A 8 -5.82 24.17 -10.24
N GLU A 9 -5.07 25.11 -9.65
CA GLU A 9 -5.45 25.80 -8.44
C GLU A 9 -5.44 27.32 -8.59
N ALA A 10 -6.47 27.98 -8.04
CA ALA A 10 -6.51 29.43 -7.96
C ALA A 10 -5.75 29.92 -6.72
N GLY A 11 -5.14 31.11 -6.82
CA GLY A 11 -4.43 31.74 -5.69
C GLY A 11 -3.08 31.09 -5.35
N VAL A 12 -2.44 30.47 -6.34
CA VAL A 12 -1.12 29.87 -6.21
C VAL A 12 -0.04 30.96 -6.31
N PRO A 13 0.99 30.96 -5.43
CA PRO A 13 2.10 31.89 -5.49
C PRO A 13 2.86 31.84 -6.82
N HIS A 14 3.49 32.96 -7.16
CA HIS A 14 4.48 32.99 -8.24
C HIS A 14 5.64 32.04 -7.91
N ARG A 15 6.19 31.34 -8.92
CA ARG A 15 7.20 30.26 -8.76
C ARG A 15 6.70 28.98 -8.06
N ALA A 16 5.41 28.66 -8.14
CA ALA A 16 4.96 27.36 -7.65
C ALA A 16 5.65 26.20 -8.39
N LEU A 17 6.14 25.23 -7.63
CA LEU A 17 6.92 24.11 -8.10
C LEU A 17 6.00 22.89 -8.30
N PRO A 18 5.74 22.45 -9.54
CA PRO A 18 5.05 21.19 -9.78
C PRO A 18 5.91 20.00 -9.36
N PHE A 19 5.27 18.92 -8.91
CA PHE A 19 5.93 17.65 -8.58
C PHE A 19 4.94 16.49 -8.68
N PHE A 20 5.47 15.29 -8.79
CA PHE A 20 4.71 14.04 -8.89
C PHE A 20 4.87 13.17 -7.64
N TYR A 21 3.99 12.19 -7.51
CA TYR A 21 4.15 11.12 -6.54
C TYR A 21 5.53 10.46 -6.69
N GLY A 22 6.28 10.39 -5.59
CA GLY A 22 7.59 9.76 -5.53
C GLY A 22 8.76 10.74 -5.65
N ASP A 23 8.51 11.98 -6.07
CA ASP A 23 9.53 13.02 -6.11
C ASP A 23 10.08 13.33 -4.72
N ILE A 24 11.39 13.59 -4.67
CA ILE A 24 12.09 13.99 -3.45
C ILE A 24 12.26 15.51 -3.46
N LEU A 25 11.82 16.15 -2.38
CA LEU A 25 11.85 17.61 -2.23
C LEU A 25 12.77 18.00 -1.08
N HIS A 26 13.77 18.84 -1.34
CA HIS A 26 14.55 19.48 -0.29
C HIS A 26 13.83 20.77 0.14
N VAL A 27 13.22 20.74 1.32
CA VAL A 27 12.50 21.89 1.89
C VAL A 27 13.48 22.80 2.63
N THR A 28 13.60 24.05 2.18
CA THR A 28 14.57 25.02 2.72
C THR A 28 13.95 26.03 3.68
N ASN A 29 12.64 26.28 3.57
CA ASN A 29 11.93 27.22 4.42
C ASN A 29 10.49 26.76 4.69
N VAL A 30 10.15 26.66 5.99
CA VAL A 30 8.82 26.25 6.50
C VAL A 30 8.15 27.33 7.36
N ALA A 31 8.62 28.58 7.29
CA ALA A 31 8.14 29.68 8.13
C ALA A 31 6.69 30.09 7.86
N ASP A 32 6.20 29.90 6.63
CA ASP A 32 4.81 30.17 6.24
C ASP A 32 3.94 28.92 6.42
N ASP A 33 2.75 29.15 6.99
CA ASP A 33 1.79 28.12 7.39
C ASP A 33 1.12 27.41 6.22
N ASP A 34 1.06 28.06 5.05
CA ASP A 34 0.38 27.60 3.85
C ASP A 34 1.34 27.22 2.72
N TRP A 35 2.52 27.85 2.66
CA TRP A 35 3.44 27.71 1.54
C TRP A 35 4.88 27.52 2.00
N TRP A 36 5.55 26.49 1.50
CA TRP A 36 6.95 26.21 1.80
C TRP A 36 7.83 26.46 0.59
N THR A 37 9.10 26.77 0.85
CA THR A 37 10.13 26.89 -0.19
C THR A 37 10.87 25.56 -0.30
N ALA A 38 11.01 25.05 -1.52
CA ALA A 38 11.66 23.77 -1.78
C ALA A 38 12.36 23.71 -3.14
N ARG A 39 13.21 22.70 -3.30
CA ARG A 39 13.86 22.31 -4.57
C ARG A 39 13.57 20.84 -4.86
N LEU A 40 13.41 20.51 -6.14
CA LEU A 40 13.34 19.13 -6.58
C LEU A 40 14.74 18.52 -6.51
N VAL A 41 14.85 17.32 -5.94
CA VAL A 41 16.10 16.54 -5.90
C VAL A 41 16.03 15.49 -6.99
N THR A 42 16.97 15.55 -7.93
CA THR A 42 17.09 14.58 -9.02
C THR A 42 17.66 13.25 -8.53
N GLU A 43 17.60 12.21 -9.37
CA GLU A 43 18.15 10.88 -9.06
C GLU A 43 19.67 10.91 -8.77
N SER A 44 20.41 11.85 -9.37
CA SER A 44 21.84 12.06 -9.10
C SER A 44 22.09 12.79 -7.76
N GLY A 45 21.04 13.29 -7.12
CA GLY A 45 21.11 14.10 -5.90
C GLY A 45 21.32 15.59 -6.15
N GLU A 46 21.24 16.05 -7.40
CA GLU A 46 21.34 17.47 -7.73
C GLU A 46 20.02 18.20 -7.40
N GLU A 47 20.14 19.38 -6.81
CA GLU A 47 19.01 20.24 -6.48
C GLU A 47 18.66 21.15 -7.65
N GLY A 48 17.39 21.11 -8.07
CA GLY A 48 16.84 21.98 -9.09
C GLY A 48 16.61 23.41 -8.61
N MET A 49 15.88 24.17 -9.42
CA MET A 49 15.51 25.55 -9.09
C MET A 49 14.57 25.60 -7.87
N GLU A 50 14.76 26.62 -7.05
CA GLU A 50 13.89 26.88 -5.93
C GLU A 50 12.50 27.36 -6.36
N GLY A 51 11.47 26.77 -5.76
CA GLY A 51 10.08 27.15 -5.95
C GLY A 51 9.24 26.94 -4.71
N ILE A 52 7.94 27.17 -4.86
CA ILE A 52 6.97 27.18 -3.76
C ILE A 52 6.07 25.94 -3.84
N ILE A 53 5.94 25.22 -2.73
CA ILE A 53 5.06 24.04 -2.59
C ILE A 53 4.03 24.30 -1.49
N PRO A 54 2.83 23.69 -1.54
CA PRO A 54 1.85 23.83 -0.46
C PRO A 54 2.39 23.17 0.82
N SER A 55 2.17 23.79 1.98
CA SER A 55 2.56 23.21 3.26
C SER A 55 1.80 21.91 3.54
N LYS A 56 2.35 21.07 4.42
CA LYS A 56 1.65 19.87 4.92
C LYS A 56 0.25 20.22 5.45
N LYS A 57 0.16 21.27 6.27
CA LYS A 57 -1.09 21.76 6.88
C LYS A 57 -2.12 22.17 5.82
N ARG A 58 -1.67 22.87 4.76
CA ARG A 58 -2.53 23.30 3.65
C ARG A 58 -3.11 22.12 2.88
N VAL A 59 -2.27 21.16 2.50
CA VAL A 59 -2.68 19.94 1.78
C VAL A 59 -3.71 19.16 2.59
N GLU A 60 -3.43 18.92 3.87
CA GLU A 60 -4.30 18.14 4.75
C GLU A 60 -5.64 18.83 5.02
N LYS A 61 -5.63 20.15 5.22
CA LYS A 61 -6.86 20.94 5.39
C LYS A 61 -7.73 20.87 4.14
N LYS A 62 -7.13 21.00 2.94
CA LYS A 62 -7.85 20.95 1.67
C LYS A 62 -8.47 19.58 1.42
N GLU A 63 -7.71 18.50 1.63
CA GLU A 63 -8.22 17.14 1.44
C GLU A 63 -9.33 16.79 2.44
N ARG A 64 -9.20 17.23 3.70
CA ARG A 64 -10.25 17.10 4.72
C ARG A 64 -11.53 17.82 4.32
N GLN A 65 -11.43 19.01 3.74
CA GLN A 65 -12.60 19.75 3.24
C GLN A 65 -13.22 19.05 2.03
N ARG A 66 -12.39 18.55 1.09
CA ARG A 66 -12.85 17.78 -0.07
C ARG A 66 -13.64 16.54 0.38
N ARG A 67 -13.10 15.76 1.33
CA ARG A 67 -13.77 14.57 1.92
C ARG A 67 -15.11 14.90 2.56
N LYS A 68 -15.22 16.04 3.25
CA LYS A 68 -16.49 16.53 3.79
C LYS A 68 -17.49 16.92 2.69
N GLN A 69 -17.00 17.46 1.58
CA GLN A 69 -17.84 17.91 0.46
C GLN A 69 -18.32 16.77 -0.45
N VAL A 70 -17.56 15.68 -0.60
CA VAL A 70 -17.98 14.53 -1.42
C VAL A 70 -19.04 13.63 -0.76
N ASN A 71 -19.56 14.00 0.42
CA ASN A 71 -20.66 13.30 1.10
C ASN A 71 -22.05 13.65 0.52
N PHE A 72 -22.20 13.62 -0.81
CA PHE A 72 -23.52 13.67 -1.46
C PHE A 72 -24.01 12.24 -1.73
N ASN A 73 -24.92 11.76 -0.89
CA ASN A 73 -25.64 10.46 -0.94
C ASN A 73 -24.95 9.21 -0.38
N ALA A 74 -24.88 9.11 0.95
CA ALA A 74 -25.54 7.97 1.60
C ALA A 74 -27.07 8.23 1.54
N GLY A 75 -27.69 7.94 0.38
CA GLY A 75 -29.14 7.97 0.18
C GLY A 75 -29.70 9.04 -0.77
N SER A 76 -29.55 8.84 -2.08
CA SER A 76 -30.54 9.30 -3.07
C SER A 76 -31.80 8.42 -2.90
N GLN A 77 -33.07 8.83 -2.98
CA GLN A 77 -33.72 9.86 -3.80
C GLN A 77 -35.08 10.23 -3.16
N SER A 78 -35.50 11.50 -3.25
CA SER A 78 -36.77 11.87 -3.92
C SER A 78 -37.03 13.38 -3.92
N LEU A 79 -37.41 13.88 -5.09
CA LEU A 79 -38.26 15.05 -5.36
C LEU A 79 -39.35 14.54 -6.34
N PRO A 80 -40.45 15.27 -6.63
CA PRO A 80 -41.33 16.10 -5.79
C PRO A 80 -42.84 15.81 -6.07
N ARG A 81 -43.77 16.01 -5.12
CA ARG A 81 -45.16 16.48 -5.38
C ARG A 81 -46.08 16.49 -4.15
N GLY A 82 -46.86 17.57 -4.04
CA GLY A 82 -48.32 17.50 -3.92
C GLY A 82 -48.92 17.15 -2.55
N MET A 83 -49.59 18.15 -1.98
CA MET A 83 -50.53 18.12 -0.86
C MET A 83 -51.51 16.92 -0.86
N ASP A 84 -51.63 16.21 0.27
CA ASP A 84 -52.81 16.18 1.16
C ASP A 84 -52.92 14.90 2.01
N GLY A 85 -53.15 15.08 3.32
CA GLY A 85 -54.11 14.28 4.08
C GLY A 85 -53.78 12.86 4.57
N ARG A 86 -53.44 12.78 5.87
CA ARG A 86 -53.92 11.79 6.87
C ARG A 86 -53.31 10.37 6.93
N ARG A 87 -52.45 10.23 7.96
CA ARG A 87 -52.26 9.13 8.93
C ARG A 87 -52.86 7.74 8.61
N GLY A 88 -51.94 6.77 8.56
CA GLY A 88 -52.04 5.57 9.39
C GLY A 88 -52.32 4.25 8.68
N SER A 89 -51.29 3.38 8.72
CA SER A 89 -51.38 1.91 8.80
C SER A 89 -52.01 1.14 7.63
N ARG A 90 -51.18 0.44 6.83
CA ARG A 90 -51.36 -1.00 6.50
C ARG A 90 -50.29 -1.59 5.57
N SER A 91 -50.25 -2.93 5.60
CA SER A 91 -49.71 -3.90 4.63
C SER A 91 -48.20 -3.92 4.46
N GLN A 92 -47.46 -4.85 5.08
CA GLN A 92 -47.32 -6.24 4.64
C GLN A 92 -47.35 -6.41 3.11
N LEU A 93 -46.18 -6.29 2.49
CA LEU A 93 -45.81 -7.17 1.39
C LEU A 93 -44.43 -7.76 1.71
N SER A 94 -44.48 -9.04 2.02
CA SER A 94 -43.35 -9.91 2.25
C SER A 94 -42.68 -10.28 0.92
N PHE A 95 -41.37 -10.09 0.83
CA PHE A 95 -40.48 -11.03 0.13
C PHE A 95 -39.28 -11.34 1.03
N SER A 96 -39.57 -12.17 2.03
CA SER A 96 -38.56 -12.92 2.76
C SER A 96 -38.11 -14.09 1.88
N ARG A 97 -36.84 -14.08 1.46
CA ARG A 97 -36.00 -15.28 1.38
C ARG A 97 -34.59 -14.90 1.79
N LYS A 98 -34.32 -15.09 3.08
CA LYS A 98 -32.97 -15.19 3.65
C LYS A 98 -32.37 -16.51 3.17
N PHE A 99 -31.12 -16.50 2.69
CA PHE A 99 -30.34 -17.72 2.49
C PHE A 99 -30.00 -18.34 3.86
N PRO A 100 -30.38 -19.60 4.13
CA PRO A 100 -30.29 -20.20 5.46
C PRO A 100 -29.02 -21.05 5.64
N PHE A 101 -27.82 -20.50 5.39
CA PHE A 101 -26.58 -21.18 5.80
C PHE A 101 -25.38 -20.23 5.87
N VAL A 102 -25.24 -19.50 6.97
CA VAL A 102 -23.94 -19.09 7.55
C VAL A 102 -24.23 -18.62 8.98
N LYS A 103 -24.37 -19.58 9.90
CA LYS A 103 -24.19 -19.31 11.33
C LYS A 103 -22.75 -19.68 11.66
N SER A 104 -21.86 -18.70 11.75
CA SER A 104 -20.69 -18.68 12.66
C SER A 104 -19.77 -17.50 12.36
N THR A 105 -20.23 -16.26 12.54
CA THR A 105 -19.32 -15.11 12.70
C THR A 105 -19.84 -14.04 13.68
N ASP A 106 -20.92 -14.30 14.42
CA ASP A 106 -21.50 -13.29 15.34
C ASP A 106 -20.80 -13.19 16.70
N LYS A 107 -19.76 -14.01 16.98
CA LYS A 107 -19.05 -14.02 18.27
C LYS A 107 -17.67 -13.36 18.27
N LEU A 108 -17.32 -12.63 17.21
CA LEU A 108 -16.04 -11.88 17.13
C LEU A 108 -16.23 -10.36 17.15
N ASN A 109 -17.47 -9.85 17.15
CA ASN A 109 -17.77 -8.42 17.04
C ASN A 109 -18.10 -7.73 18.38
N GLU A 110 -17.93 -8.38 19.53
CA GLU A 110 -18.34 -7.79 20.83
C GLU A 110 -17.18 -7.22 21.67
N PHE A 111 -15.96 -7.10 21.10
CA PHE A 111 -14.79 -6.56 21.81
C PHE A 111 -14.15 -5.32 21.19
N THR A 112 -14.71 -4.76 20.11
CA THR A 112 -14.13 -3.61 19.40
C THR A 112 -14.93 -2.31 19.46
N ASP A 113 -16.08 -2.31 20.15
CA ASP A 113 -17.05 -1.20 20.03
C ASP A 113 -16.92 -0.11 21.11
N ASN A 114 -15.81 -0.05 21.86
CA ASN A 114 -15.66 0.92 22.95
C ASN A 114 -14.46 1.87 22.91
N GLU A 115 -13.57 1.82 21.90
CA GLU A 115 -12.44 2.78 21.79
C GLU A 115 -12.03 3.17 20.35
N LEU A 116 -12.96 3.26 19.40
CA LEU A 116 -12.65 3.81 18.08
C LEU A 116 -13.71 4.87 17.71
N GLY A 117 -13.40 6.14 18.02
CA GLY A 117 -13.94 7.23 17.22
C GLY A 117 -13.61 6.98 15.73
N PRO A 118 -14.31 7.60 14.76
CA PRO A 118 -14.05 7.34 13.35
C PRO A 118 -12.57 7.61 13.08
N THR A 119 -11.80 6.55 12.86
CA THR A 119 -10.40 6.63 12.46
C THR A 119 -10.41 7.25 11.07
N GLU A 120 -10.28 8.58 10.99
CA GLU A 120 -10.15 9.24 9.70
C GLU A 120 -8.91 8.68 9.01
N ASP A 121 -9.10 8.09 7.83
CA ASP A 121 -7.99 7.58 7.03
C ASP A 121 -6.89 8.65 6.92
N PRO A 122 -5.62 8.31 7.20
CA PRO A 122 -4.52 9.27 7.12
C PRO A 122 -4.52 10.01 5.78
N ILE A 123 -4.29 11.33 5.82
CA ILE A 123 -4.15 12.12 4.60
C ILE A 123 -2.70 12.02 4.13
N MET A 124 -2.52 11.48 2.93
CA MET A 124 -1.22 11.29 2.32
C MET A 124 -0.68 12.61 1.75
N SER A 125 0.12 13.32 2.54
CA SER A 125 0.76 14.59 2.16
C SER A 125 2.27 14.38 1.85
N TYR A 126 3.13 14.73 2.79
CA TYR A 126 4.59 14.58 2.72
C TYR A 126 5.07 13.52 3.71
N VAL A 127 6.09 12.77 3.30
CA VAL A 127 6.83 11.84 4.16
C VAL A 127 8.25 12.37 4.27
N ALA A 128 8.72 12.58 5.50
CA ALA A 128 10.11 12.95 5.74
C ALA A 128 11.02 11.79 5.36
N VAL A 129 12.05 12.08 4.59
CA VAL A 129 13.03 11.11 4.12
C VAL A 129 14.43 11.60 4.48
N GLU A 130 15.31 10.67 4.79
CA GLU A 130 16.72 10.94 5.02
C GLU A 130 17.54 10.20 3.96
N ARG A 131 18.53 10.89 3.38
CA ARG A 131 19.47 10.24 2.49
C ARG A 131 20.42 9.39 3.32
N GLN A 132 20.16 8.10 3.36
CA GLN A 132 21.11 7.15 3.93
C GLN A 132 22.32 7.07 3.00
N GLN A 133 23.42 7.74 3.37
CA GLN A 133 24.69 7.64 2.65
C GLN A 133 25.21 6.22 2.82
N ILE A 134 25.27 5.44 1.73
CA ILE A 134 25.74 4.05 1.68
C ILE A 134 27.28 4.01 1.79
N SER A 135 27.81 4.62 2.84
CA SER A 135 29.23 4.70 3.16
C SER A 135 29.26 4.93 4.67
N LEU A 136 29.25 3.88 5.50
CA LEU A 136 30.45 3.16 5.95
C LEU A 136 30.20 1.66 6.22
N VAL A 137 29.04 1.13 5.83
CA VAL A 137 28.76 -0.30 5.67
C VAL A 137 28.08 -0.42 4.32
N PRO A 138 28.67 -1.07 3.30
CA PRO A 138 27.96 -1.30 2.05
C PRO A 138 26.67 -2.05 2.42
N VAL A 139 25.52 -1.54 1.96
CA VAL A 139 24.35 -2.41 1.81
C VAL A 139 24.78 -3.40 0.75
N ASN A 140 25.40 -4.51 1.17
CA ASN A 140 26.08 -5.46 0.30
C ASN A 140 25.10 -6.38 -0.42
N TYR A 141 23.87 -5.90 -0.61
CA TYR A 141 22.82 -6.62 -1.28
C TYR A 141 21.96 -5.63 -2.09
N PRO A 142 21.64 -5.92 -3.36
CA PRO A 142 20.67 -5.17 -4.14
C PRO A 142 19.31 -5.11 -3.44
N ARG A 143 18.64 -3.97 -3.57
CA ARG A 143 17.28 -3.76 -3.04
C ARG A 143 16.28 -4.64 -3.80
N PRO A 144 15.40 -5.38 -3.11
CA PRO A 144 14.30 -6.09 -3.75
C PRO A 144 13.36 -5.14 -4.51
N VAL A 145 12.75 -5.63 -5.59
CA VAL A 145 11.77 -4.92 -6.41
C VAL A 145 10.41 -5.60 -6.25
N ILE A 146 9.39 -4.81 -5.91
CA ILE A 146 8.01 -5.27 -5.80
C ILE A 146 7.20 -4.60 -6.91
N ILE A 147 6.56 -5.41 -7.75
CA ILE A 147 5.73 -4.94 -8.86
C ILE A 147 4.27 -5.14 -8.49
N LEU A 148 3.51 -4.06 -8.59
CA LEU A 148 2.08 -4.01 -8.26
C LEU A 148 1.28 -3.54 -9.48
N GLY A 149 0.01 -3.93 -9.55
CA GLY A 149 -0.91 -3.47 -10.58
C GLY A 149 -1.14 -4.47 -11.71
N ALA A 150 -1.83 -4.04 -12.77
CA ALA A 150 -2.09 -4.91 -13.92
C ALA A 150 -0.78 -5.30 -14.63
N MET A 151 -0.74 -6.50 -15.19
CA MET A 151 0.43 -7.05 -15.89
C MET A 151 1.68 -7.28 -15.02
N LYS A 152 1.56 -7.20 -13.69
CA LYS A 152 2.63 -7.50 -12.73
C LYS A 152 3.39 -8.80 -13.07
N ASP A 153 2.68 -9.87 -13.45
CA ASP A 153 3.28 -11.19 -13.70
C ASP A 153 4.17 -11.12 -14.96
N ARG A 154 3.63 -10.50 -16.01
CA ARG A 154 4.33 -10.34 -17.29
C ARG A 154 5.56 -9.45 -17.16
N ILE A 155 5.48 -8.38 -16.36
CA ILE A 155 6.64 -7.49 -16.14
C ILE A 155 7.72 -8.24 -15.37
N ASN A 156 7.35 -9.00 -14.32
CA ASN A 156 8.28 -9.84 -13.58
C ASN A 156 8.99 -10.84 -14.50
N ASP A 157 8.23 -11.57 -15.32
CA ASP A 157 8.78 -12.55 -16.26
C ASP A 157 9.73 -11.90 -17.27
N GLU A 158 9.36 -10.76 -17.86
CA GLU A 158 10.21 -10.05 -18.82
C GLU A 158 11.50 -9.51 -18.18
N LEU A 159 11.46 -9.01 -16.95
CA LEU A 159 12.67 -8.54 -16.24
C LEU A 159 13.64 -9.69 -15.98
N VAL A 160 13.13 -10.80 -15.45
CA VAL A 160 13.95 -11.98 -15.16
C VAL A 160 14.45 -12.66 -16.44
N LEU A 161 13.71 -12.58 -17.55
CA LEU A 161 14.14 -13.15 -18.83
C LEU A 161 15.18 -12.29 -19.56
N ARG A 162 15.03 -10.96 -19.54
CA ARG A 162 15.91 -10.04 -20.28
C ARG A 162 17.23 -9.78 -19.57
N ASP A 163 17.20 -9.59 -18.26
CA ASP A 163 18.33 -9.13 -17.45
C ASP A 163 18.67 -10.15 -16.36
N ARG A 164 18.97 -11.39 -16.77
CA ARG A 164 19.23 -12.55 -15.88
C ARG A 164 20.41 -12.37 -14.93
N ASP A 165 21.35 -11.52 -15.29
CA ASP A 165 22.53 -11.17 -14.50
C ASP A 165 22.21 -10.12 -13.41
N ARG A 166 21.01 -9.54 -13.43
CA ARG A 166 20.57 -8.52 -12.48
C ARG A 166 19.32 -8.89 -11.71
N PHE A 167 18.42 -9.69 -12.29
CA PHE A 167 17.13 -10.02 -11.70
C PHE A 167 16.92 -11.52 -11.57
N SER A 168 16.33 -11.92 -10.45
CA SER A 168 15.84 -13.28 -10.24
C SER A 168 14.59 -13.24 -9.36
N SER A 169 13.72 -14.25 -9.50
CA SER A 169 12.60 -14.44 -8.58
C SER A 169 13.03 -15.33 -7.42
N CYS A 170 12.63 -14.96 -6.20
CA CYS A 170 12.82 -15.82 -5.03
C CYS A 170 11.84 -17.01 -5.07
N VAL A 171 12.24 -18.14 -4.47
CA VAL A 171 11.41 -19.33 -4.39
C VAL A 171 10.38 -19.17 -3.25
N PRO A 172 9.06 -19.19 -3.53
CA PRO A 172 8.04 -19.08 -2.50
C PRO A 172 7.87 -20.40 -1.72
N HIS A 173 7.18 -20.37 -0.58
CA HIS A 173 6.80 -21.55 0.19
C HIS A 173 5.34 -21.92 -0.04
N THR A 174 5.02 -23.21 0.08
CA THR A 174 3.64 -23.68 0.13
C THR A 174 3.46 -24.88 1.04
N SER A 175 2.28 -24.98 1.67
CA SER A 175 1.85 -26.18 2.39
C SER A 175 1.19 -27.23 1.49
N ARG A 176 1.04 -26.94 0.20
CA ARG A 176 0.45 -27.88 -0.76
C ARG A 176 1.43 -29.01 -1.04
N PRO A 177 0.99 -30.28 -1.18
CA PRO A 177 1.87 -31.35 -1.66
C PRO A 177 2.45 -31.04 -3.06
N PRO A 178 3.71 -31.41 -3.34
CA PRO A 178 4.32 -31.22 -4.64
C PRO A 178 3.61 -32.05 -5.72
N LYS A 179 3.44 -31.48 -6.91
CA LYS A 179 3.03 -32.21 -8.11
C LYS A 179 4.21 -33.01 -8.68
N PRO A 180 3.96 -34.05 -9.50
CA PRO A 180 5.03 -34.89 -10.04
C PRO A 180 6.14 -34.16 -10.83
N ASN A 181 5.83 -32.98 -11.38
CA ASN A 181 6.75 -32.17 -12.18
C ASN A 181 7.36 -30.97 -11.42
N GLU A 182 7.02 -30.82 -10.14
CA GLU A 182 7.53 -29.74 -9.28
C GLU A 182 8.74 -30.25 -8.48
N ILE A 183 9.73 -29.36 -8.29
CA ILE A 183 10.96 -29.65 -7.55
C ILE A 183 11.02 -28.73 -6.33
N ASP A 184 11.24 -29.34 -5.17
CA ASP A 184 11.44 -28.61 -3.90
C ASP A 184 12.69 -27.72 -3.97
N GLY A 185 12.54 -26.48 -3.52
CA GLY A 185 13.59 -25.45 -3.61
C GLY A 185 13.78 -24.84 -5.00
N ARG A 186 12.94 -25.19 -5.98
CA ARG A 186 12.91 -24.53 -7.31
C ARG A 186 11.54 -23.92 -7.60
N ASP A 187 10.50 -24.75 -7.56
CA ASP A 187 9.14 -24.30 -7.85
C ASP A 187 8.49 -23.71 -6.59
N TYR A 188 8.63 -24.42 -5.47
CA TYR A 188 8.29 -23.97 -4.12
C TYR A 188 9.23 -24.64 -3.11
N HIS A 189 9.34 -24.05 -1.92
CA HIS A 189 9.68 -24.79 -0.71
C HIS A 189 8.41 -25.44 -0.16
N PHE A 190 8.35 -26.77 -0.24
CA PHE A 190 7.22 -27.56 0.21
C PHE A 190 7.37 -27.86 1.70
N VAL A 191 6.55 -27.22 2.52
CA VAL A 191 6.59 -27.31 3.99
C VAL A 191 5.28 -27.87 4.54
N SER A 192 5.26 -28.38 5.78
CA SER A 192 3.99 -28.78 6.40
C SER A 192 3.14 -27.55 6.74
N LYS A 193 1.82 -27.73 6.82
CA LYS A 193 0.90 -26.65 7.16
C LYS A 193 1.16 -26.12 8.57
N GLU A 194 1.47 -27.02 9.50
CA GLU A 194 1.78 -26.71 10.90
C GLU A 194 3.06 -25.86 11.01
N GLN A 195 4.13 -26.25 10.29
CA GLN A 195 5.37 -25.48 10.26
C GLN A 195 5.13 -24.09 9.66
N MET A 196 4.44 -24.02 8.53
CA MET A 196 4.17 -22.75 7.88
C MET A 196 3.33 -21.80 8.75
N GLN A 197 2.39 -22.32 9.54
CA GLN A 197 1.62 -21.52 10.51
C GLN A 197 2.49 -21.00 11.66
N GLU A 198 3.49 -21.76 12.10
CA GLU A 198 4.46 -21.31 13.09
C GLU A 198 5.37 -20.22 12.53
N ASP A 199 5.91 -20.41 11.33
CA ASP A 199 6.78 -19.44 10.67
C ASP A 199 6.06 -18.11 10.38
N VAL A 200 4.78 -18.17 10.01
CA VAL A 200 3.93 -16.98 9.86
C VAL A 200 3.75 -16.28 11.21
N ARG A 201 3.49 -17.00 12.31
CA ARG A 201 3.40 -16.42 13.66
C ARG A 201 4.72 -15.79 14.11
N ASN A 202 5.85 -16.33 13.65
CA ASN A 202 7.19 -15.84 13.95
C ASN A 202 7.66 -14.71 12.99
N ASN A 203 6.76 -14.14 12.19
CA ASN A 203 7.05 -13.05 11.24
C ASN A 203 8.17 -13.38 10.24
N GLN A 204 8.28 -14.64 9.81
CA GLN A 204 9.29 -15.06 8.83
C GLN A 204 8.87 -14.83 7.37
N PHE A 205 7.63 -14.41 7.15
CA PHE A 205 7.03 -14.17 5.84
C PHE A 205 6.74 -12.69 5.61
N ILE A 206 7.15 -12.16 4.45
CA ILE A 206 6.76 -10.81 4.02
C ILE A 206 5.33 -10.75 3.49
N GLU A 207 4.84 -11.90 2.99
CA GLU A 207 3.44 -12.11 2.65
C GLU A 207 3.11 -13.58 2.91
N ALA A 208 1.88 -13.85 3.33
CA ALA A 208 1.31 -15.17 3.36
C ALA A 208 -0.20 -15.12 3.07
N GLY A 209 -0.73 -16.17 2.45
CA GLY A 209 -2.12 -16.30 2.10
C GLY A 209 -2.55 -17.75 2.00
N GLN A 210 -3.87 -17.97 1.94
CA GLN A 210 -4.46 -19.29 1.79
C GLN A 210 -5.18 -19.39 0.45
N PHE A 211 -4.97 -20.49 -0.26
CA PHE A 211 -5.69 -20.84 -1.47
C PHE A 211 -5.96 -22.34 -1.51
N GLN A 212 -7.22 -22.73 -1.73
CA GLN A 212 -7.66 -24.13 -1.76
C GLN A 212 -7.13 -24.94 -0.55
N ASP A 213 -7.34 -24.40 0.66
CA ASP A 213 -6.90 -24.97 1.94
C ASP A 213 -5.39 -25.16 2.16
N ASN A 214 -4.58 -24.72 1.21
CA ASN A 214 -3.13 -24.70 1.31
C ASN A 214 -2.64 -23.28 1.59
N LEU A 215 -1.56 -23.19 2.35
CA LEU A 215 -0.88 -21.93 2.62
C LEU A 215 0.18 -21.68 1.55
N TYR A 216 0.37 -20.40 1.23
CA TYR A 216 1.38 -19.90 0.30
C TYR A 216 2.00 -18.65 0.90
N GLY A 217 3.28 -18.42 0.67
CA GLY A 217 3.94 -17.23 1.19
C GLY A 217 5.34 -17.07 0.64
N THR A 218 5.87 -15.87 0.78
CA THR A 218 7.28 -15.60 0.47
C THR A 218 8.01 -15.24 1.74
N SER A 219 9.03 -16.04 2.08
CA SER A 219 9.80 -15.82 3.30
C SER A 219 10.79 -14.67 3.14
N ILE A 220 11.16 -14.05 4.25
CA ILE A 220 12.22 -13.04 4.29
C ILE A 220 13.55 -13.67 3.82
N ASN A 221 13.79 -14.93 4.17
CA ASN A 221 15.01 -15.64 3.79
C ASN A 221 15.11 -15.87 2.28
N SER A 222 14.03 -16.30 1.61
CA SER A 222 14.06 -16.49 0.14
C SER A 222 14.36 -15.19 -0.61
N VAL A 223 13.93 -14.04 -0.08
CA VAL A 223 14.29 -12.73 -0.66
C VAL A 223 15.75 -12.39 -0.38
N ARG A 224 16.24 -12.65 0.84
CA ARG A 224 17.65 -12.43 1.22
C ARG A 224 18.62 -13.27 0.41
N GLU A 225 18.32 -14.55 0.19
CA GLU A 225 19.18 -15.45 -0.59
C GLU A 225 19.46 -14.92 -1.99
N VAL A 226 18.43 -14.39 -2.68
CA VAL A 226 18.60 -13.76 -4.00
C VAL A 226 19.43 -12.48 -3.90
N ALA A 227 19.18 -11.68 -2.87
CA ALA A 227 19.92 -10.43 -2.65
C ALA A 227 21.40 -10.70 -2.32
N GLU A 228 21.71 -11.75 -1.58
CA GLU A 228 23.09 -12.16 -1.27
C GLU A 228 23.84 -12.71 -2.49
N MET A 229 23.13 -13.17 -3.53
CA MET A 229 23.70 -13.50 -4.83
C MET A 229 24.00 -12.26 -5.69
N PHE A 230 23.88 -11.05 -5.13
CA PHE A 230 23.98 -9.78 -5.85
C PHE A 230 22.94 -9.60 -6.97
N LEU A 231 21.79 -10.30 -6.87
CA LEU A 231 20.65 -10.15 -7.76
C LEU A 231 19.48 -9.43 -7.09
N VAL A 232 18.78 -8.59 -7.85
CA VAL A 232 17.53 -7.97 -7.41
C VAL A 232 16.43 -9.04 -7.39
N SER A 233 15.87 -9.31 -6.21
CA SER A 233 14.68 -10.14 -6.08
C SER A 233 13.47 -9.41 -6.67
N ALA A 234 12.94 -9.91 -7.78
CA ALA A 234 11.72 -9.42 -8.40
C ALA A 234 10.54 -10.25 -7.87
N LYS A 235 9.62 -9.54 -7.20
CA LYS A 235 8.47 -10.15 -6.56
C LYS A 235 7.18 -9.45 -6.94
N GLU A 236 6.15 -10.25 -6.98
CA GLU A 236 4.78 -9.86 -7.22
C GLU A 236 3.92 -9.97 -5.95
N MET A 237 3.01 -9.02 -5.72
CA MET A 237 2.05 -9.09 -4.60
C MET A 237 0.62 -8.83 -5.09
N ALA A 238 -0.33 -9.71 -4.71
CA ALA A 238 -1.74 -9.63 -5.08
C ALA A 238 -2.62 -8.86 -4.07
N LYS A 239 -2.08 -8.52 -2.89
CA LYS A 239 -2.77 -7.73 -1.85
C LYS A 239 -1.85 -6.63 -1.33
N ILE A 240 -2.41 -5.43 -1.17
CA ILE A 240 -1.75 -4.32 -0.50
C ILE A 240 -2.09 -4.45 1.00
N GLU A 241 -1.32 -5.26 1.69
CA GLU A 241 -0.99 -5.05 3.10
C GLU A 241 0.48 -5.44 3.23
N LEU A 242 1.30 -4.58 3.83
CA LEU A 242 2.76 -4.70 3.96
C LEU A 242 3.61 -4.26 2.76
N LEU A 243 3.74 -2.95 2.57
CA LEU A 243 5.03 -2.37 2.16
C LEU A 243 5.72 -1.85 3.43
N ILE A 244 6.12 -2.77 4.31
CA ILE A 244 7.05 -2.41 5.39
C ILE A 244 8.40 -2.21 4.72
N THR A 245 8.83 -0.94 4.69
CA THR A 245 10.24 -0.58 4.65
C THR A 245 11.00 -1.54 5.55
N ILE A 246 11.88 -2.38 4.98
CA ILE A 246 12.93 -3.03 5.78
C ILE A 246 13.86 -1.89 6.22
N SER A 247 13.40 -1.09 7.18
CA SER A 247 14.25 -0.29 8.02
C SER A 247 14.88 -1.32 8.94
N THR A 248 16.12 -1.70 8.64
CA THR A 248 16.94 -2.37 9.65
C THR A 248 16.86 -1.53 10.93
N PRO A 249 16.40 -2.07 12.06
CA PRO A 249 16.50 -1.34 13.30
C PRO A 249 17.98 -1.07 13.55
N ASN A 250 18.29 0.19 13.80
CA ASN A 250 19.61 0.62 14.24
C ASN A 250 20.07 -0.31 15.38
N LEU A 251 21.11 -1.10 15.12
CA LEU A 251 21.96 -1.64 16.17
C LEU A 251 22.88 -0.48 16.58
N ILE A 252 22.51 0.16 17.68
CA ILE A 252 23.44 0.91 18.54
C ILE A 252 24.08 -0.10 19.47
#